data_AF-A0A952R4Y0-F1
#
_entry.id   AF-A0A952R4Y0-F1
#
_cell.length_a   1.000
_cell.length_b   1.000
_cell.length_c   1.000
_cell.angle_alpha   90.00
_cell.angle_beta   90.00
_cell.angle_gamma   90.00
#
_symmetry.space_group_name_H-M   'P 1'
#
loop_
_entity.id
_entity.type
_entity.pdbx_description
1 polymer ?
#
loop_
_entity_poly.entity_id
_entity_poly.type
_entity_poly.pdbx_seq_one_letter_code
_entity_poly.pdbx_strand_id
1 'polypeptide(L)'
;MTQQPMQPGASQRPGQMTAVMRAVMATGPKVLRIGVVQSGRVIEERIIKQRTHVTVGPSERSQFVVATGNLPANFKLFELVGGQYALNFLDGMTGRVALPTGISDLNVLRGQARQVQPGVYQIALSEDSRGKVVIGDVTFLFQFVAPPPVQPRPQLPVSVTRGANSIDWPTTVIAAFSFLLHLMGIGLIYSDWLDPVVDDGLAVKGLVEMVEKLPPPPPIQESTENLEETDAKDTKETEKQPAKKASSAPAKTAGTQGGGSGNMSSKEAAALSNQLEQLEMQTLGALAGAGPATAGVLQDGEVTTDALDRAAASGAGVGSMGPGGLSLPGGGGPMRPGASGGGLGSIGATGKTGGEGTGTGGTVKGPTGSASVGGAAVAGGNVTNASQVVAGMRAGFRACYQRGLSQNPDAQGSIRLSIRVGPGGEVQGVSAAASGNLPGSVVSCVQSRASAAQFAPPEGGSAVISVPVTFVKQ
;
A
#
# COMPACT_ATOMS: atom_id res chain seq x y z
N MET A 1 0.66 -73.70 -15.36
CA MET A 1 1.51 -72.54 -15.06
C MET A 1 0.84 -71.33 -15.66
N THR A 2 0.14 -70.53 -14.85
CA THR A 2 -0.58 -69.35 -15.34
C THR A 2 -0.40 -68.26 -14.29
N GLN A 3 0.59 -67.38 -14.52
CA GLN A 3 0.91 -66.26 -13.64
C GLN A 3 -0.06 -65.10 -13.89
N GLN A 4 -0.59 -64.54 -12.81
CA GLN A 4 -1.31 -63.26 -12.79
C GLN A 4 -0.31 -62.09 -12.90
N PRO A 5 -0.60 -61.04 -13.68
CA PRO A 5 0.23 -59.84 -13.68
C PRO A 5 -0.05 -58.95 -12.47
N MET A 6 1.03 -58.60 -11.78
CA MET A 6 1.08 -57.71 -10.62
C MET A 6 0.91 -56.25 -11.06
N GLN A 7 0.05 -55.51 -10.36
CA GLN A 7 -0.26 -54.10 -10.64
C GLN A 7 0.81 -53.19 -10.00
N PRO A 8 1.35 -52.18 -10.71
CA PRO A 8 2.42 -51.34 -10.16
C PRO A 8 1.87 -50.32 -9.15
N GLY A 9 2.52 -50.26 -7.99
CA GLY A 9 2.19 -49.37 -6.87
C GLY A 9 2.28 -47.89 -7.22
N ALA A 10 1.29 -47.13 -6.74
CA ALA A 10 1.21 -45.69 -6.91
C ALA A 10 2.40 -44.99 -6.23
N SER A 11 3.18 -44.27 -7.02
CA SER A 11 4.26 -43.40 -6.56
C SER A 11 3.70 -42.22 -5.76
N GLN A 12 3.86 -42.25 -4.43
CA GLN A 12 3.65 -41.11 -3.56
C GLN A 12 4.73 -40.05 -3.83
N ARG A 13 4.37 -38.99 -4.56
CA ARG A 13 5.19 -37.78 -4.67
C ARG A 13 5.17 -37.03 -3.33
N PRO A 14 6.33 -36.72 -2.71
CA PRO A 14 6.37 -35.85 -1.55
C PRO A 14 6.06 -34.41 -1.99
N GLY A 15 5.01 -33.80 -1.45
CA GLY A 15 4.69 -32.39 -1.71
C GLY A 15 3.20 -32.03 -1.82
N GLN A 16 2.28 -32.99 -1.75
CA GLN A 16 0.85 -32.68 -1.63
C GLN A 16 0.56 -32.31 -0.16
N MET A 17 0.31 -31.03 0.10
CA MET A 17 -0.25 -30.56 1.37
C MET A 17 -1.52 -31.35 1.66
N THR A 18 -1.49 -32.21 2.67
CA THR A 18 -2.63 -33.03 3.05
C THR A 18 -3.79 -32.12 3.43
N ALA A 19 -5.02 -32.52 3.08
CA ALA A 19 -6.25 -31.79 3.38
C ALA A 19 -6.41 -31.40 4.87
N VAL A 20 -5.65 -32.06 5.76
CA VAL A 20 -5.55 -31.79 7.19
C VAL A 20 -4.91 -30.43 7.50
N MET A 21 -4.04 -29.90 6.63
CA MET A 21 -3.47 -28.55 6.79
C MET A 21 -4.42 -27.42 6.37
N ARG A 22 -5.52 -27.72 5.66
CA ARG A 22 -6.46 -26.70 5.16
C ARG A 22 -7.54 -26.31 6.18
N ALA A 23 -7.57 -26.93 7.37
CA ALA A 23 -8.60 -26.68 8.36
C ALA A 23 -8.05 -26.70 9.80
N VAL A 24 -7.06 -25.86 10.09
CA VAL A 24 -6.96 -25.33 11.46
C VAL A 24 -7.90 -24.13 11.52
N MET A 25 -9.21 -24.40 11.56
CA MET A 25 -10.16 -23.36 11.98
C MET A 25 -9.74 -22.97 13.39
N ALA A 26 -9.49 -21.68 13.62
CA ALA A 26 -9.05 -21.21 14.91
C ALA A 26 -10.16 -21.50 15.95
N THR A 27 -10.00 -22.58 16.72
CA THR A 27 -10.92 -23.02 17.78
C THR A 27 -10.73 -22.21 19.06
N GLY A 28 -10.68 -20.89 18.92
CA GLY A 28 -10.53 -19.95 20.03
C GLY A 28 -11.73 -19.01 20.11
N PRO A 29 -11.98 -18.42 21.30
CA PRO A 29 -13.01 -17.39 21.44
C PRO A 29 -12.75 -16.24 20.48
N LYS A 30 -13.81 -15.62 19.93
CA LYS A 30 -13.64 -14.54 18.95
C LYS A 30 -12.83 -13.38 19.56
N VAL A 31 -12.06 -12.72 18.71
CA VAL A 31 -11.25 -11.56 19.06
C VAL A 31 -11.91 -10.28 18.58
N LEU A 32 -11.61 -9.18 19.26
CA LEU A 32 -12.19 -7.88 18.95
C LEU A 32 -11.40 -7.21 17.82
N ARG A 33 -12.08 -6.91 16.70
CA ARG A 33 -11.58 -6.07 15.60
C ARG A 33 -12.15 -4.68 15.77
N ILE A 34 -11.28 -3.68 15.77
CA ILE A 34 -11.65 -2.28 15.97
C ILE A 34 -11.12 -1.47 14.78
N GLY A 35 -12.01 -0.76 14.10
CA GLY A 35 -11.68 0.27 13.11
C GLY A 35 -11.90 1.65 13.72
N VAL A 36 -10.94 2.55 13.54
CA VAL A 36 -11.00 3.94 13.95
C VAL A 36 -11.13 4.79 12.70
N VAL A 37 -12.21 5.56 12.61
CA VAL A 37 -12.53 6.45 11.50
C VAL A 37 -12.60 7.86 12.05
N GLN A 38 -11.88 8.81 11.47
CA GLN A 38 -11.91 10.22 11.86
C GLN A 38 -12.16 11.06 10.62
N SER A 39 -13.11 11.98 10.69
CA SER A 39 -13.47 12.84 9.55
C SER A 39 -13.77 12.06 8.26
N GLY A 40 -14.43 10.90 8.39
CA GLY A 40 -14.78 10.02 7.25
C GLY A 40 -13.66 9.11 6.74
N ARG A 41 -12.40 9.33 7.15
CA ARG A 41 -11.25 8.51 6.75
C ARG A 41 -10.94 7.44 7.80
N VAL A 42 -10.71 6.20 7.37
CA VAL A 42 -10.21 5.12 8.24
C VAL A 42 -8.76 5.43 8.58
N ILE A 43 -8.48 5.76 9.84
CA ILE A 43 -7.12 6.04 10.33
C ILE A 43 -6.41 4.74 10.68
N GLU A 44 -7.12 3.85 11.38
CA GLU A 44 -6.51 2.65 11.91
C GLU A 44 -7.51 1.50 11.93
N GLU A 45 -7.03 0.30 11.63
CA GLU A 45 -7.76 -0.93 11.89
C GLU A 45 -6.86 -1.89 12.65
N ARG A 46 -7.33 -2.37 13.81
CA ARG A 46 -6.55 -3.24 14.68
C ARG A 46 -7.38 -4.42 15.17
N ILE A 47 -6.82 -5.61 15.03
CA ILE A 47 -7.35 -6.85 15.62
C ILE A 47 -6.63 -7.11 16.93
N ILE A 48 -7.39 -7.08 18.03
CA ILE A 48 -6.89 -7.28 19.39
C ILE A 48 -6.73 -8.78 19.64
N LYS A 49 -5.56 -9.33 19.30
CA LYS A 49 -5.27 -10.78 19.35
C LYS A 49 -5.38 -11.38 20.75
N GLN A 50 -5.00 -10.63 21.78
CA GLN A 50 -5.06 -11.04 23.18
C GLN A 50 -6.30 -10.43 23.81
N ARG A 51 -7.12 -11.22 24.52
CA ARG A 51 -8.31 -10.69 25.21
C ARG A 51 -7.89 -9.83 26.41
N THR A 52 -7.79 -8.52 26.20
CA THR A 52 -7.47 -7.51 27.21
C THR A 52 -8.43 -6.33 27.11
N HIS A 53 -8.41 -5.45 28.12
CA HIS A 53 -9.16 -4.18 28.07
C HIS A 53 -8.60 -3.29 26.96
N VAL A 54 -9.47 -2.63 26.22
CA VAL A 54 -9.10 -1.66 25.19
C VAL A 54 -9.36 -0.26 25.71
N THR A 55 -8.32 0.56 25.67
CA THR A 55 -8.32 1.92 26.19
C THR A 55 -8.21 2.94 25.08
N VAL A 56 -8.95 4.04 25.22
CA VAL A 56 -9.04 5.16 24.28
C VAL A 56 -8.87 6.46 25.06
N GLY A 57 -8.17 7.44 24.51
CA GLY A 57 -7.99 8.73 25.18
C GLY A 57 -6.81 9.53 24.63
N PRO A 58 -6.62 10.79 25.06
CA PRO A 58 -5.53 11.64 24.59
C PRO A 58 -4.15 11.22 25.11
N SER A 59 -4.05 10.30 26.08
CA SER A 59 -2.76 9.83 26.59
C SER A 59 -2.11 8.82 25.64
N GLU A 60 -0.79 8.90 25.49
CA GLU A 60 0.05 7.91 24.78
C GLU A 60 -0.02 6.50 25.38
N ARG A 61 -0.51 6.37 26.63
CA ARG A 61 -0.73 5.07 27.29
C ARG A 61 -2.01 4.37 26.83
N SER A 62 -2.86 5.04 26.05
CA SER A 62 -4.09 4.46 25.50
C SER A 62 -3.77 3.62 24.26
N GLN A 63 -4.48 2.50 24.06
CA GLN A 63 -4.26 1.68 22.86
C GLN A 63 -4.61 2.41 21.57
N PHE A 64 -5.64 3.26 21.63
CA PHE A 64 -5.99 4.21 20.57
C PHE A 64 -5.90 5.62 21.14
N VAL A 65 -4.94 6.38 20.63
CA VAL A 65 -4.70 7.76 21.05
C VAL A 65 -5.65 8.66 20.27
N VAL A 66 -6.57 9.32 20.97
CA VAL A 66 -7.57 10.19 20.35
C VAL A 66 -7.65 11.51 21.12
N ALA A 67 -7.38 12.60 20.43
CA ALA A 67 -7.45 13.96 20.98
C ALA A 67 -8.88 14.52 20.87
N THR A 68 -9.81 13.97 21.65
CA THR A 68 -11.17 14.52 21.77
C THR A 68 -11.35 15.16 23.14
N GLY A 69 -11.92 16.37 23.20
CA GLY A 69 -12.03 17.15 24.45
C GLY A 69 -12.94 16.53 25.52
N ASN A 70 -13.77 15.54 25.15
CA ASN A 70 -14.80 14.96 26.02
C ASN A 70 -14.46 13.56 26.54
N LEU A 71 -13.17 13.18 26.57
CA LEU A 71 -12.74 11.83 26.93
C LEU A 71 -11.64 11.87 28.01
N PRO A 72 -11.73 11.03 29.06
CA PRO A 72 -10.64 10.88 30.03
C PRO A 72 -9.32 10.46 29.37
N ALA A 73 -8.20 10.76 30.03
CA ALA A 73 -6.85 10.48 29.52
C ALA A 73 -6.65 9.01 29.08
N ASN A 74 -7.22 8.08 29.84
CA ASN A 74 -7.19 6.64 29.57
C ASN A 74 -8.55 6.03 29.93
N PHE A 75 -9.47 6.03 28.97
CA PHE A 75 -10.83 5.51 29.15
C PHE A 75 -10.93 4.09 28.59
N LYS A 76 -11.40 3.13 29.39
CA LYS A 76 -11.60 1.74 28.97
C LYS A 76 -12.88 1.60 28.13
N LEU A 77 -12.82 1.87 26.84
CA LEU A 77 -13.97 1.72 25.94
C LEU A 77 -14.49 0.28 25.92
N PHE A 78 -13.59 -0.70 25.83
CA PHE A 78 -13.96 -2.11 25.97
C PHE A 78 -13.27 -2.69 27.20
N GLU A 79 -14.05 -3.12 28.18
CA GLU A 79 -13.53 -3.70 29.41
C GLU A 79 -13.80 -5.20 29.44
N LEU A 80 -12.78 -6.02 29.68
CA LEU A 80 -12.95 -7.44 29.91
C LEU A 80 -13.36 -7.69 31.37
N VAL A 81 -14.62 -8.03 31.62
CA VAL A 81 -15.18 -8.33 32.95
C VAL A 81 -15.60 -9.80 32.99
N GLY A 82 -15.00 -10.60 33.88
CA GLY A 82 -15.36 -12.02 34.01
C GLY A 82 -15.18 -12.84 32.73
N GLY A 83 -14.22 -12.45 31.86
CA GLY A 83 -13.97 -13.10 30.57
C GLY A 83 -14.88 -12.66 29.42
N GLN A 84 -15.91 -11.84 29.69
CA GLN A 84 -16.74 -11.21 28.66
C GLN A 84 -16.37 -9.76 28.45
N TYR A 85 -16.52 -9.28 27.22
CA TYR A 85 -16.31 -7.87 26.93
C TYR A 85 -17.54 -7.08 27.35
N ALA A 86 -17.33 -5.90 27.90
CA ALA A 86 -18.35 -4.92 28.15
C ALA A 86 -17.97 -3.60 27.46
N LEU A 87 -18.94 -2.95 26.82
CA LEU A 87 -18.79 -1.62 26.26
C LEU A 87 -19.07 -0.60 27.35
N ASN A 88 -18.08 0.23 27.68
CA ASN A 88 -18.26 1.39 28.53
C ASN A 88 -18.42 2.63 27.65
N PHE A 89 -19.40 3.47 27.95
CA PHE A 89 -19.64 4.71 27.21
C PHE A 89 -20.10 5.85 28.13
N LEU A 90 -19.82 7.07 27.70
CA LEU A 90 -20.15 8.31 28.41
C LEU A 90 -21.42 8.95 27.82
N ASP A 91 -22.01 9.91 28.54
CA ASP A 91 -23.22 10.62 28.11
C ASP A 91 -23.11 11.32 26.75
N GLY A 92 -21.91 11.80 26.40
CA GLY A 92 -21.63 12.48 25.14
C GLY A 92 -21.34 11.55 23.96
N MET A 93 -21.34 10.24 24.17
CA MET A 93 -21.09 9.26 23.11
C MET A 93 -22.41 8.87 22.42
N THR A 94 -22.34 8.72 21.09
CA THR A 94 -23.50 8.29 20.29
C THR A 94 -23.13 7.07 19.45
N GLY A 95 -24.11 6.39 18.88
CA GLY A 95 -23.85 5.23 18.04
C GLY A 95 -24.86 4.11 18.20
N ARG A 96 -24.62 3.01 17.48
CA ARG A 96 -25.52 1.85 17.39
C ARG A 96 -24.77 0.57 17.69
N VAL A 97 -25.35 -0.26 18.53
CA VAL A 97 -24.81 -1.58 18.87
C VAL A 97 -25.85 -2.62 18.48
N ALA A 98 -25.42 -3.61 17.71
CA ALA A 98 -26.15 -4.84 17.46
C ALA A 98 -25.79 -5.82 18.56
N LEU A 99 -26.74 -6.08 19.45
CA LEU A 99 -26.70 -7.12 20.46
C LEU A 99 -27.48 -8.34 19.96
N PRO A 100 -27.39 -9.52 20.61
CA PRO A 100 -28.23 -10.66 20.28
C PRO A 100 -29.75 -10.38 20.34
N THR A 101 -30.15 -9.39 21.15
CA THR A 101 -31.55 -8.95 21.31
C THR A 101 -32.03 -8.03 20.19
N GLY A 102 -31.13 -7.52 19.34
CA GLY A 102 -31.44 -6.58 18.27
C GLY A 102 -30.45 -5.42 18.17
N ILE A 103 -30.73 -4.50 17.25
CA ILE A 103 -29.94 -3.28 17.07
C ILE A 103 -30.57 -2.19 17.94
N SER A 104 -29.75 -1.50 18.73
CA SER A 104 -30.20 -0.39 19.57
C SER A 104 -29.18 0.75 19.59
N ASP A 105 -29.69 1.97 19.67
CA ASP A 105 -28.86 3.17 19.86
C ASP A 105 -28.31 3.23 21.28
N LEU A 106 -27.10 3.75 21.44
CA LEU A 106 -26.46 3.96 22.75
C LEU A 106 -27.31 4.84 23.69
N ASN A 107 -28.07 5.78 23.14
CA ASN A 107 -28.98 6.62 23.92
C ASN A 107 -30.14 5.83 24.53
N VAL A 108 -30.68 4.84 23.81
CA VAL A 108 -31.74 3.96 24.31
C VAL A 108 -31.15 2.97 25.31
N LEU A 109 -30.00 2.40 24.97
CA LEU A 109 -29.31 1.42 25.81
C LEU A 109 -28.85 2.02 27.15
N ARG A 110 -28.64 3.34 27.23
CA ARG A 110 -28.29 4.04 28.48
C ARG A 110 -29.28 3.76 29.61
N GLY A 111 -30.58 3.67 29.31
CA GLY A 111 -31.62 3.37 30.30
C GLY A 111 -31.60 1.91 30.80
N GLN A 112 -30.97 1.01 30.06
CA GLN A 112 -30.84 -0.42 30.38
C GLN A 112 -29.43 -0.81 30.83
N ALA A 113 -28.46 0.09 30.65
CA ALA A 113 -27.05 -0.13 30.96
C ALA A 113 -26.80 -0.09 32.46
N ARG A 114 -25.83 -0.88 32.92
CA ARG A 114 -25.36 -0.81 34.30
C ARG A 114 -24.50 0.43 34.47
N GLN A 115 -24.83 1.29 35.43
CA GLN A 115 -23.96 2.41 35.79
C GLN A 115 -22.84 1.91 36.70
N VAL A 116 -21.59 2.02 36.25
CA VAL A 116 -20.41 1.57 37.02
C VAL A 116 -19.86 2.72 37.85
N GLN A 117 -19.82 3.91 37.26
CA GLN A 117 -19.41 5.17 37.87
C GLN A 117 -20.38 6.27 37.42
N PRO A 118 -20.48 7.40 38.14
CA PRO A 118 -21.29 8.54 37.69
C PRO A 118 -20.89 8.95 36.26
N GLY A 119 -21.86 8.94 35.34
CA GLY A 119 -21.66 9.25 33.92
C GLY A 119 -21.02 8.15 33.06
N VAL A 120 -20.70 6.97 33.61
CA VAL A 120 -20.15 5.82 32.87
C VAL A 120 -21.15 4.67 32.86
N TYR A 121 -21.65 4.35 31.68
CA TYR A 121 -22.62 3.29 31.43
C TYR A 121 -21.93 2.09 30.81
N GLN A 122 -22.26 0.90 31.29
CA GLN A 122 -21.67 -0.37 30.89
C GLN A 122 -22.73 -1.34 30.36
N ILE A 123 -22.44 -1.94 29.20
CA ILE A 123 -23.30 -2.96 28.58
C ILE A 123 -22.44 -4.19 28.26
N ALA A 124 -22.92 -5.37 28.63
CA ALA A 124 -22.27 -6.62 28.27
C ALA A 124 -22.35 -6.89 26.76
N LEU A 125 -21.23 -7.28 26.15
CA LEU A 125 -21.12 -7.66 24.75
C LEU A 125 -20.92 -9.18 24.62
N SER A 126 -21.67 -9.78 23.71
CA SER A 126 -21.46 -11.16 23.27
C SER A 126 -20.51 -11.24 22.06
N GLU A 127 -20.06 -12.45 21.71
CA GLU A 127 -19.21 -12.68 20.52
C GLU A 127 -19.92 -12.47 19.17
N ASP A 128 -21.22 -12.19 19.17
CA ASP A 128 -21.97 -11.80 17.97
C ASP A 128 -22.26 -10.30 17.92
N SER A 129 -21.85 -9.59 18.97
CA SER A 129 -22.06 -8.15 19.08
C SER A 129 -21.15 -7.39 18.11
N ARG A 130 -21.70 -6.34 17.51
CA ARG A 130 -20.99 -5.45 16.59
C ARG A 130 -21.62 -4.09 16.62
N GLY A 131 -20.86 -3.04 16.36
CA GLY A 131 -21.42 -1.71 16.48
C GLY A 131 -20.51 -0.60 16.04
N LYS A 132 -21.07 0.61 16.14
CA LYS A 132 -20.42 1.88 15.89
C LYS A 132 -20.58 2.74 17.13
N VAL A 133 -19.49 3.28 17.64
CA VAL A 133 -19.47 4.25 18.73
C VAL A 133 -18.79 5.52 18.22
N VAL A 134 -19.43 6.66 18.41
CA VAL A 134 -18.98 7.97 17.93
C VAL A 134 -18.65 8.82 19.15
N ILE A 135 -17.43 9.36 19.16
CA ILE A 135 -16.86 10.19 20.21
C ILE A 135 -16.32 11.45 19.52
N GLY A 136 -17.08 12.55 19.56
CA GLY A 136 -16.74 13.76 18.81
C GLY A 136 -16.73 13.50 17.30
N ASP A 137 -15.58 13.73 16.67
CA ASP A 137 -15.30 13.50 15.25
C ASP A 137 -14.76 12.09 14.94
N VAL A 138 -14.47 11.29 15.98
CA VAL A 138 -13.91 9.95 15.85
C VAL A 138 -14.98 8.88 16.05
N THR A 139 -14.97 7.91 15.15
CA THR A 139 -15.90 6.80 15.10
C THR A 139 -15.13 5.49 15.27
N PHE A 140 -15.48 4.74 16.31
CA PHE A 140 -15.01 3.39 16.57
C PHE A 140 -16.02 2.37 16.03
N LEU A 141 -15.63 1.63 15.01
CA LEU A 141 -16.34 0.46 14.53
C LEU A 141 -15.77 -0.76 15.21
N PHE A 142 -16.61 -1.64 15.75
CA PHE A 142 -16.15 -2.87 16.37
C PHE A 142 -16.95 -4.08 15.94
N GLN A 143 -16.27 -5.22 15.86
CA GLN A 143 -16.85 -6.51 15.55
C GLN A 143 -16.02 -7.64 16.18
N PHE A 144 -16.68 -8.68 16.66
CA PHE A 144 -16.01 -9.92 17.03
C PHE A 144 -15.79 -10.81 15.81
N VAL A 145 -14.54 -11.16 15.56
CA VAL A 145 -14.10 -11.98 14.42
C VAL A 145 -13.31 -13.19 14.91
N ALA A 146 -13.29 -14.27 14.11
CA ALA A 146 -12.41 -15.39 14.42
C ALA A 146 -10.95 -14.93 14.40
N PRO A 147 -10.11 -15.35 15.38
CA PRO A 147 -8.72 -14.94 15.41
C PRO A 147 -8.02 -15.40 14.13
N PRO A 148 -7.28 -14.50 13.44
CA PRO A 148 -6.53 -14.90 12.26
C PRO A 148 -5.48 -15.95 12.66
N PRO A 149 -5.23 -16.97 11.83
CA PRO A 149 -4.24 -17.99 12.15
C PRO A 149 -2.89 -17.30 12.39
N VAL A 150 -2.26 -17.61 13.52
CA VAL A 150 -0.93 -17.09 13.84
C VAL A 150 0.02 -17.65 12.78
N GLN A 151 0.36 -16.83 11.80
CA GLN A 151 1.38 -17.20 10.82
C GLN A 151 2.66 -17.48 11.61
N PRO A 152 3.26 -18.67 11.46
CA PRO A 152 4.56 -18.92 12.08
C PRO A 152 5.50 -17.81 11.60
N ARG A 153 6.26 -17.22 12.52
CA ARG A 153 7.21 -16.17 12.17
C ARG A 153 8.07 -16.68 11.02
N PRO A 154 8.30 -15.88 9.95
CA PRO A 154 9.17 -16.27 8.86
C PRO A 154 10.50 -16.72 9.46
N GLN A 155 10.77 -18.03 9.42
CA GLN A 155 12.08 -18.53 9.76
C GLN A 155 12.92 -18.28 8.53
N LEU A 156 14.02 -17.53 8.71
CA LEU A 156 14.99 -17.40 7.64
C LEU A 156 15.45 -18.81 7.26
N PRO A 157 15.63 -19.08 5.96
CA PRO A 157 16.13 -20.38 5.52
C PRO A 157 17.45 -20.66 6.22
N VAL A 158 17.67 -21.92 6.58
CA VAL A 158 18.86 -22.37 7.33
C VAL A 158 20.18 -21.98 6.65
N SER A 159 20.17 -21.70 5.35
CA SER A 159 21.31 -21.16 4.60
C SER A 159 21.73 -19.75 5.03
N VAL A 160 20.79 -18.91 5.45
CA VAL A 160 21.05 -17.53 5.90
C VAL A 160 21.39 -17.49 7.39
N THR A 161 20.78 -18.36 8.20
CA THR A 161 21.06 -18.42 9.64
C THR A 161 22.35 -19.17 10.00
N ARG A 162 22.95 -19.91 9.06
CA ARG A 162 24.19 -20.68 9.28
C ARG A 162 25.46 -19.81 9.41
N GLY A 163 25.42 -18.52 9.10
CA GLY A 163 26.59 -17.63 9.14
C GLY A 163 26.46 -16.37 10.01
N ALA A 164 25.26 -16.04 10.49
CA ALA A 164 25.05 -14.76 11.20
C ALA A 164 25.58 -14.77 12.65
N ASN A 165 25.72 -15.94 13.27
CA ASN A 165 26.18 -16.10 14.66
C ASN A 165 27.51 -16.87 14.76
N SER A 166 28.15 -17.21 13.65
CA SER A 166 29.46 -17.88 13.69
C SER A 166 30.54 -16.81 13.84
N ILE A 167 30.93 -16.54 15.08
CA ILE A 167 32.15 -15.78 15.38
C ILE A 167 33.31 -16.52 14.73
N ASP A 168 33.98 -15.84 13.79
CA ASP A 168 35.15 -16.35 13.12
C ASP A 168 36.35 -16.30 14.08
N TRP A 169 36.41 -17.30 14.95
CA TRP A 169 37.43 -17.45 15.98
C TRP A 169 38.87 -17.34 15.47
N PRO A 170 39.29 -17.93 14.34
CA PRO A 170 40.66 -17.75 13.87
C PRO A 170 40.96 -16.29 13.53
N THR A 171 40.05 -15.59 12.86
CA THR A 171 40.23 -14.16 12.53
C THR A 171 40.19 -13.28 13.78
N THR A 172 39.30 -13.60 14.74
CA THR A 172 39.23 -12.91 16.04
C THR A 172 40.52 -13.10 16.85
N VAL A 173 41.08 -14.31 16.86
CA VAL A 173 42.35 -14.62 17.53
C VAL A 173 43.50 -13.88 16.86
N ILE A 174 43.59 -13.88 15.53
CA ILE A 174 44.60 -13.13 14.77
C ILE A 174 44.50 -11.63 15.07
N ALA A 175 43.28 -11.06 15.06
CA ALA A 175 43.05 -9.66 15.36
C ALA A 175 43.46 -9.31 16.81
N ALA A 176 43.11 -10.15 17.79
CA ALA A 176 43.47 -9.97 19.18
C ALA A 176 45.00 -10.03 19.39
N PHE A 177 45.68 -11.01 18.79
CA PHE A 177 47.13 -11.10 18.84
C PHE A 177 47.80 -9.91 18.16
N SER A 178 47.31 -9.48 16.99
CA SER A 178 47.80 -8.28 16.31
C SER A 178 47.67 -7.05 17.21
N PHE A 179 46.51 -6.85 17.83
CA PHE A 179 46.27 -5.72 18.73
C PHE A 179 47.23 -5.73 19.94
N LEU A 180 47.44 -6.91 20.55
CA LEU A 180 48.34 -7.08 21.68
C LEU A 180 49.80 -6.84 21.29
N LEU A 181 50.22 -7.31 20.10
CA LEU A 181 51.56 -7.08 19.57
C LEU A 181 51.84 -5.60 19.28
N HIS A 182 50.86 -4.88 18.72
CA HIS A 182 51.00 -3.44 18.47
C HIS A 182 51.07 -2.64 19.78
N LEU A 183 50.23 -2.97 20.76
CA LEU A 183 50.29 -2.37 22.09
C LEU A 183 51.61 -2.67 22.82
N MET A 184 52.12 -3.90 22.69
CA MET A 184 53.42 -4.27 23.24
C MET A 184 54.55 -3.50 22.54
N GLY A 185 54.51 -3.34 21.22
CA GLY A 185 55.49 -2.56 20.46
C GLY A 185 55.51 -1.08 20.87
N ILE A 186 54.33 -0.47 21.01
CA ILE A 186 54.21 0.90 21.53
C ILE A 186 54.73 0.96 22.96
N GLY A 187 54.36 0.00 23.81
CA GLY A 187 54.84 -0.10 25.18
C GLY A 187 56.36 -0.16 25.28
N LEU A 188 57.03 -0.91 24.40
CA LEU A 188 58.50 -1.00 24.36
C LEU A 188 59.16 0.30 23.91
N ILE A 189 58.58 1.03 22.96
CA ILE A 189 59.13 2.33 22.50
C ILE A 189 59.02 3.39 23.59
N TYR A 190 57.93 3.38 24.36
CA TYR A 190 57.67 4.36 25.41
C TYR A 190 58.04 3.85 26.81
N SER A 191 58.80 2.75 26.90
CA SER A 191 59.24 2.19 28.18
C SER A 191 60.57 2.80 28.59
N ASP A 192 60.52 3.70 29.58
CA ASP A 192 61.69 4.22 30.31
C ASP A 192 62.53 3.11 30.99
N TRP A 193 62.08 1.86 30.94
CA TRP A 193 62.81 0.72 31.47
C TRP A 193 64.03 0.33 30.60
N LEU A 194 64.08 0.76 29.34
CA LEU A 194 65.19 0.48 28.42
C LEU A 194 66.16 1.67 28.23
N ASP A 195 65.87 2.82 28.85
CA ASP A 195 66.73 4.00 28.77
C ASP A 195 67.92 3.84 29.73
N PRO A 196 69.18 3.97 29.28
CA PRO A 196 70.32 3.98 30.18
C PRO A 196 70.17 5.05 31.26
N VAL A 197 70.37 4.68 32.52
CA VAL A 197 70.39 5.64 33.64
C VAL A 197 71.58 6.58 33.43
N VAL A 198 71.30 7.80 32.98
CA VAL A 198 72.30 8.88 32.93
C VAL A 198 72.43 9.43 34.35
N ASP A 199 73.64 9.39 34.90
CA ASP A 199 73.91 9.91 36.25
C ASP A 199 74.01 11.44 36.17
N ASP A 200 72.86 12.11 36.34
CA ASP A 200 72.72 13.57 36.26
C ASP A 200 73.70 14.31 37.19
N GLY A 201 74.15 13.66 38.27
CA GLY A 201 75.11 14.21 39.22
C GLY A 201 76.51 14.47 38.64
N LEU A 202 76.93 13.75 37.58
CA LEU A 202 78.20 13.97 36.89
C LEU A 202 78.06 14.97 35.73
N ALA A 203 76.93 14.94 35.01
CA ALA A 203 76.66 15.86 33.91
C ALA A 203 76.47 17.31 34.39
N VAL A 204 75.76 17.49 35.52
CA VAL A 204 75.53 18.82 36.11
C VAL A 204 76.82 19.44 36.67
N LYS A 205 77.72 18.63 37.25
CA LYS A 205 79.03 19.13 37.74
C LYS A 205 79.92 19.65 36.61
N GLY A 206 79.95 18.96 35.47
CA GLY A 206 80.68 19.43 34.29
C GLY A 206 80.13 20.73 33.70
N LEU A 207 78.80 20.90 33.72
CA LEU A 207 78.16 22.15 33.28
C LEU A 207 78.45 23.32 34.23
N VAL A 208 78.46 23.10 35.54
CA VAL A 208 78.78 24.15 36.53
C VAL A 208 80.24 24.59 36.40
N GLU A 209 81.19 23.67 36.17
CA GLU A 209 82.60 24.01 35.97
C GLU A 209 82.87 24.75 34.64
N MET A 210 82.08 24.48 33.59
CA MET A 210 82.14 25.23 32.34
C MET A 210 81.57 26.64 32.46
N VAL A 211 80.54 26.85 33.29
CA VAL A 211 79.98 28.19 33.55
C VAL A 211 80.93 29.05 34.38
N GLU A 212 81.67 28.45 35.32
CA GLU A 212 82.64 29.19 36.15
C GLU A 212 83.90 29.64 35.38
N LYS A 213 84.24 28.95 34.27
CA LYS A 213 85.40 29.28 33.42
C LYS A 213 85.13 30.30 32.30
N LEU A 214 83.92 30.84 32.20
CA LEU A 214 83.62 31.88 31.21
C LEU A 214 84.15 33.25 31.68
N PRO A 215 84.98 33.96 30.90
CA PRO A 215 85.41 35.31 31.22
C PRO A 215 84.22 36.29 31.23
N PRO A 216 84.26 37.36 32.05
CA PRO A 216 83.11 38.25 32.22
C PRO A 216 82.71 38.89 30.88
N PRO A 217 81.41 38.91 30.54
CA PRO A 217 80.94 39.39 29.26
C PRO A 217 81.20 40.90 29.09
N PRO A 218 81.56 41.36 27.87
CA PRO A 218 81.49 42.79 27.56
C PRO A 218 80.04 43.29 27.70
N PRO A 219 79.82 44.55 28.09
CA PRO A 219 78.47 45.08 28.31
C PRO A 219 77.63 45.00 27.03
N ILE A 220 76.56 44.23 27.10
CA ILE A 220 75.56 44.04 26.04
C ILE A 220 74.63 45.25 26.05
N GLN A 221 74.45 45.87 24.87
CA GLN A 221 73.35 46.79 24.60
C GLN A 221 72.06 45.97 24.60
N GLU A 222 71.16 46.33 25.51
CA GLU A 222 69.84 45.72 25.65
C GLU A 222 69.00 45.88 24.38
N SER A 223 68.62 44.76 23.79
CA SER A 223 67.30 44.65 23.16
C SER A 223 66.76 43.26 23.43
N THR A 224 65.82 43.27 24.36
CA THR A 224 65.07 42.20 24.99
C THR A 224 64.24 41.43 23.97
N GLU A 225 64.46 40.13 23.86
CA GLU A 225 63.44 39.20 23.38
C GLU A 225 63.51 37.94 24.27
N ASN A 226 62.72 37.97 25.36
CA ASN A 226 62.21 36.79 26.05
C ASN A 226 61.41 36.01 25.01
N LEU A 227 61.75 34.75 24.73
CA LEU A 227 61.25 33.57 25.46
C LEU A 227 59.72 33.60 25.55
N GLU A 228 59.09 32.86 24.65
CA GLU A 228 57.86 32.15 24.96
C GLU A 228 58.16 30.65 24.97
N GLU A 229 58.39 30.20 26.19
CA GLU A 229 58.04 28.92 26.75
C GLU A 229 56.56 28.62 26.44
N THR A 230 56.26 27.46 25.87
CA THR A 230 54.89 26.93 25.85
C THR A 230 54.91 25.47 26.23
N ASP A 231 54.63 25.20 27.50
CA ASP A 231 53.93 24.00 27.91
C ASP A 231 52.92 24.37 29.00
N ALA A 232 51.64 24.35 28.65
CA ALA A 232 50.57 23.84 29.50
C ALA A 232 49.23 23.92 28.78
N LYS A 233 48.57 22.76 28.74
CA LYS A 233 47.14 22.53 28.53
C LYS A 233 46.26 23.64 29.10
N ASP A 234 45.24 24.04 28.35
CA ASP A 234 43.86 23.78 28.77
C ASP A 234 42.86 23.85 27.59
N THR A 235 41.74 23.24 27.90
CA THR A 235 40.51 22.92 27.18
C THR A 235 39.81 24.12 26.52
N LYS A 236 39.08 23.80 25.42
CA LYS A 236 37.87 24.49 24.93
C LYS A 236 38.04 25.93 24.40
N GLU A 237 37.74 26.12 23.11
CA GLU A 237 36.67 27.05 22.73
C GLU A 237 36.21 26.87 21.27
N THR A 238 34.90 26.95 21.12
CA THR A 238 34.28 27.51 19.92
C THR A 238 34.52 29.01 19.97
N GLU A 239 35.07 29.69 18.94
CA GLU A 239 34.36 30.86 18.39
C GLU A 239 34.87 31.37 17.02
N LYS A 240 33.87 31.83 16.28
CA LYS A 240 33.72 32.56 15.02
C LYS A 240 34.59 33.82 14.78
N GLN A 241 34.93 33.99 13.48
CA GLN A 241 34.73 35.19 12.60
C GLN A 241 35.60 36.46 12.81
N PRO A 242 35.78 37.30 11.76
CA PRO A 242 34.78 38.37 11.57
C PRO A 242 34.47 38.84 10.13
N ALA A 243 33.21 39.29 10.02
CA ALA A 243 32.72 40.48 9.33
C ALA A 243 32.71 40.59 7.79
N LYS A 244 31.47 40.59 7.24
CA LYS A 244 30.93 41.74 6.48
C LYS A 244 29.39 41.83 6.60
N LYS A 245 28.98 42.93 7.24
CA LYS A 245 27.79 43.80 7.05
C LYS A 245 26.35 43.25 7.02
N ALA A 246 25.57 43.88 7.92
CA ALA A 246 24.24 44.47 7.77
C ALA A 246 22.97 43.63 8.05
N SER A 247 22.53 43.73 9.32
CA SER A 247 21.19 44.10 9.82
C SER A 247 19.98 44.02 8.87
N SER A 248 18.94 43.27 9.25
CA SER A 248 17.69 43.85 9.81
C SER A 248 16.63 42.77 10.10
N ALA A 249 15.93 42.97 11.22
CA ALA A 249 14.81 42.18 11.72
C ALA A 249 13.49 42.50 10.98
N PRO A 250 12.48 41.61 11.04
CA PRO A 250 11.19 41.81 10.38
C PRO A 250 10.24 42.66 11.24
N ALA A 251 9.74 43.76 10.67
CA ALA A 251 8.65 44.55 11.25
C ALA A 251 7.43 44.51 10.34
N LYS A 252 6.27 44.35 10.99
CA LYS A 252 4.93 44.58 10.46
C LYS A 252 4.83 45.93 9.75
N THR A 253 3.98 46.03 8.73
CA THR A 253 2.94 47.07 8.67
C THR A 253 1.92 46.78 7.56
N ALA A 254 0.68 47.12 7.87
CA ALA A 254 -0.48 47.06 7.00
C ALA A 254 -0.57 48.29 6.09
N GLY A 255 -1.28 48.13 4.97
CA GLY A 255 -2.16 49.18 4.44
C GLY A 255 -1.95 49.62 2.99
N THR A 256 -2.81 49.08 2.12
CA THR A 256 -3.83 49.87 1.37
C THR A 256 -3.73 49.98 -0.17
N GLN A 257 -4.68 49.26 -0.80
CA GLN A 257 -5.56 49.57 -1.95
C GLN A 257 -5.08 49.74 -3.40
N GLY A 258 -5.93 49.15 -4.27
CA GLY A 258 -6.10 49.38 -5.70
C GLY A 258 -5.81 48.10 -6.47
N GLY A 259 -6.73 47.34 -7.04
CA GLY A 259 -8.08 47.62 -7.53
C GLY A 259 -8.18 46.95 -8.91
N GLY A 260 -9.03 45.93 -9.07
CA GLY A 260 -9.15 45.17 -10.31
C GLY A 260 -10.06 43.95 -10.19
N SER A 261 -11.33 44.19 -9.91
CA SER A 261 -12.38 43.17 -9.92
C SER A 261 -12.72 42.77 -11.36
N GLY A 262 -12.32 41.57 -11.78
CA GLY A 262 -13.06 40.81 -12.77
C GLY A 262 -13.97 39.84 -12.02
N ASN A 263 -15.14 40.32 -11.58
CA ASN A 263 -16.15 39.41 -11.02
C ASN A 263 -16.62 38.51 -12.16
N MET A 264 -16.16 37.26 -12.18
CA MET A 264 -16.83 36.19 -12.90
C MET A 264 -18.30 36.24 -12.49
N SER A 265 -19.22 36.35 -13.45
CA SER A 265 -20.64 36.33 -13.11
C SER A 265 -20.96 35.01 -12.43
N SER A 266 -21.91 35.00 -11.49
CA SER A 266 -22.35 33.77 -10.81
C SER A 266 -22.75 32.66 -11.79
N LYS A 267 -23.11 33.05 -13.02
CA LYS A 267 -23.44 32.14 -14.13
C LYS A 267 -22.21 31.53 -14.78
N GLU A 268 -21.12 32.28 -14.95
CA GLU A 268 -19.84 31.77 -15.46
C GLU A 268 -19.11 30.95 -14.38
N ALA A 269 -19.22 31.32 -13.11
CA ALA A 269 -18.73 30.50 -12.00
C ALA A 269 -19.47 29.16 -11.91
N ALA A 270 -20.80 29.16 -12.10
CA ALA A 270 -21.60 27.93 -12.16
C ALA A 270 -21.35 27.10 -13.42
N ALA A 271 -21.07 27.73 -14.56
CA ALA A 271 -20.69 27.02 -15.78
C ALA A 271 -19.30 26.37 -15.65
N LEU A 272 -18.36 27.07 -15.01
CA LEU A 272 -17.02 26.57 -14.74
C LEU A 272 -17.04 25.44 -13.69
N SER A 273 -17.88 25.53 -12.66
CA SER A 273 -18.07 24.43 -11.70
C SER A 273 -18.69 23.20 -12.37
N ASN A 274 -19.68 23.38 -13.25
CA ASN A 274 -20.27 22.27 -14.02
C ASN A 274 -19.26 21.64 -15.01
N GLN A 275 -18.36 22.44 -15.61
CA GLN A 275 -17.27 21.92 -16.44
C GLN A 275 -16.22 21.18 -15.60
N LEU A 276 -15.90 21.68 -14.41
CA LEU A 276 -15.01 21.02 -13.46
C LEU A 276 -15.61 19.69 -12.97
N GLU A 277 -16.91 19.62 -12.72
CA GLU A 277 -17.62 18.39 -12.33
C GLU A 277 -17.71 17.37 -13.48
N GLN A 278 -17.83 17.82 -14.74
CA GLN A 278 -17.71 16.93 -15.90
C GLN A 278 -16.30 16.40 -16.10
N LEU A 279 -15.27 17.23 -15.90
CA LEU A 279 -13.87 16.83 -15.91
C LEU A 279 -13.56 15.87 -14.75
N GLU A 280 -14.08 16.12 -13.56
CA GLU A 280 -13.90 15.28 -12.38
C GLU A 280 -14.55 13.90 -12.58
N MET A 281 -15.77 13.84 -13.11
CA MET A 281 -16.45 12.59 -13.47
C MET A 281 -15.75 11.84 -14.61
N GLN A 282 -15.17 12.54 -15.61
CA GLN A 282 -14.34 11.90 -16.63
C GLN A 282 -13.02 11.37 -16.04
N THR A 283 -12.41 12.08 -15.09
CA THR A 283 -11.21 11.59 -14.40
C THR A 283 -11.50 10.40 -13.49
N LEU A 284 -12.65 10.37 -12.81
CA LEU A 284 -13.12 9.20 -12.06
C LEU A 284 -13.44 8.01 -12.98
N GLY A 285 -14.05 8.27 -14.14
CA GLY A 285 -14.29 7.25 -15.17
C GLY A 285 -13.00 6.67 -15.76
N ALA A 286 -11.95 7.50 -15.90
CA ALA A 286 -10.62 7.07 -16.31
C ALA A 286 -9.87 6.32 -15.18
N LEU A 287 -10.09 6.67 -13.91
CA LEU A 287 -9.45 6.04 -12.75
C LEU A 287 -10.06 4.67 -12.40
N ALA A 288 -11.36 4.50 -12.65
CA ALA A 288 -12.05 3.20 -12.59
C ALA A 288 -11.72 2.27 -13.77
N GLY A 289 -11.06 2.79 -14.81
CA GLY A 289 -10.53 2.03 -15.96
C GLY A 289 -9.31 1.19 -15.55
N ALA A 290 -9.55 -0.07 -15.19
CA ALA A 290 -8.56 -1.00 -14.64
C ALA A 290 -7.27 -1.17 -15.47
N GLY A 291 -6.13 -0.85 -14.83
CA GLY A 291 -4.78 -1.24 -15.23
C GLY A 291 -3.88 -1.36 -13.99
N PRO A 292 -2.74 -2.06 -14.05
CA PRO A 292 -1.87 -2.30 -12.89
C PRO A 292 -1.29 -1.02 -12.26
N ALA A 293 -1.40 0.14 -12.93
CA ALA A 293 -1.05 1.44 -12.37
C ALA A 293 -2.10 2.02 -11.41
N THR A 294 -3.39 1.66 -11.53
CA THR A 294 -4.47 2.14 -10.64
C THR A 294 -4.76 1.19 -9.49
N ALA A 295 -4.24 -0.05 -9.55
CA ALA A 295 -4.33 -1.03 -8.47
C ALA A 295 -3.60 -0.57 -7.20
N GLY A 296 -2.46 0.13 -7.32
CA GLY A 296 -1.74 0.69 -6.16
C GLY A 296 -2.52 1.78 -5.43
N VAL A 297 -3.23 2.65 -6.16
CA VAL A 297 -3.99 3.76 -5.58
C VAL A 297 -5.22 3.27 -4.79
N LEU A 298 -5.87 2.19 -5.26
CA LEU A 298 -6.97 1.54 -4.53
C LEU A 298 -6.48 0.69 -3.35
N GLN A 299 -5.23 0.24 -3.37
CA GLN A 299 -4.61 -0.60 -2.34
C GLN A 299 -3.98 0.24 -1.21
N ASP A 300 -3.57 1.48 -1.51
CA ASP A 300 -3.03 2.45 -0.55
C ASP A 300 -4.09 3.40 0.03
N GLY A 301 -5.37 3.28 -0.35
CA GLY A 301 -6.50 3.86 0.38
C GLY A 301 -6.68 5.38 0.31
N GLU A 302 -6.04 6.06 -0.63
CA GLU A 302 -6.22 7.50 -0.89
C GLU A 302 -7.26 7.68 -2.01
N VAL A 303 -8.54 7.41 -1.72
CA VAL A 303 -9.66 7.79 -2.60
C VAL A 303 -10.60 8.68 -1.81
N THR A 304 -10.86 9.88 -2.31
CA THR A 304 -11.78 10.85 -1.68
C THR A 304 -13.20 10.29 -1.70
N THR A 305 -13.72 9.95 -0.52
CA THR A 305 -15.09 9.42 -0.36
C THR A 305 -16.14 10.48 -0.69
N ASP A 306 -15.77 11.76 -0.69
CA ASP A 306 -16.66 12.87 -1.03
C ASP A 306 -17.27 12.79 -2.43
N ALA A 307 -16.54 12.27 -3.43
CA ALA A 307 -17.08 12.10 -4.78
C ALA A 307 -18.09 10.94 -4.86
N LEU A 308 -17.86 9.88 -4.08
CA LEU A 308 -18.76 8.72 -3.97
C LEU A 308 -20.02 9.06 -3.17
N ASP A 309 -19.88 9.82 -2.08
CA ASP A 309 -20.99 10.33 -1.29
C ASP A 309 -21.82 11.37 -2.07
N ARG A 310 -21.19 12.21 -2.89
CA ARG A 310 -21.90 13.18 -3.75
C ARG A 310 -22.61 12.48 -4.92
N ALA A 311 -22.03 11.44 -5.49
CA ALA A 311 -22.70 10.59 -6.48
C ALA A 311 -23.88 9.82 -5.88
N ALA A 312 -23.73 9.29 -4.66
CA ALA A 312 -24.81 8.62 -3.92
C ALA A 312 -25.92 9.60 -3.48
N ALA A 313 -25.57 10.85 -3.12
CA ALA A 313 -26.50 11.90 -2.75
C ALA A 313 -27.20 12.57 -3.95
N SER A 314 -26.60 12.52 -5.15
CA SER A 314 -27.14 13.14 -6.37
C SER A 314 -28.44 12.50 -6.87
N GLY A 315 -28.90 11.40 -6.28
CA GLY A 315 -30.17 10.75 -6.64
C GLY A 315 -30.22 10.16 -8.05
N ALA A 316 -29.13 10.25 -8.83
CA ALA A 316 -29.03 9.74 -10.19
C ALA A 316 -29.20 8.21 -10.29
N GLY A 317 -29.16 7.50 -9.16
CA GLY A 317 -29.37 6.05 -9.07
C GLY A 317 -30.72 5.59 -8.51
N VAL A 318 -31.62 6.51 -8.12
CA VAL A 318 -32.89 6.13 -7.47
C VAL A 318 -34.05 6.83 -8.19
N GLY A 319 -34.60 6.14 -9.19
CA GLY A 319 -35.80 6.58 -9.89
C GLY A 319 -37.00 6.72 -8.95
N SER A 320 -37.63 7.90 -9.03
CA SER A 320 -38.82 8.31 -8.28
C SER A 320 -40.05 7.43 -8.58
N MET A 321 -40.53 6.68 -7.58
CA MET A 321 -41.97 6.47 -7.33
C MET A 321 -42.19 5.82 -5.93
N GLY A 322 -42.49 6.65 -4.92
CA GLY A 322 -43.13 6.23 -3.66
C GLY A 322 -42.22 5.62 -2.55
N PRO A 323 -42.64 5.73 -1.28
CA PRO A 323 -41.86 5.27 -0.13
C PRO A 323 -42.00 3.75 0.03
N GLY A 324 -40.98 2.98 -0.37
CA GLY A 324 -40.87 1.58 0.04
C GLY A 324 -40.32 0.58 -0.98
N GLY A 325 -39.76 0.98 -2.11
CA GLY A 325 -39.20 0.00 -3.05
C GLY A 325 -38.10 0.53 -3.96
N LEU A 326 -36.97 -0.17 -4.01
CA LEU A 326 -35.99 -0.09 -5.09
C LEU A 326 -36.52 -0.91 -6.27
N SER A 327 -36.85 -0.25 -7.38
CA SER A 327 -37.22 -0.92 -8.63
C SER A 327 -36.02 -0.97 -9.57
N LEU A 328 -35.59 -2.18 -9.95
CA LEU A 328 -34.66 -2.38 -11.07
C LEU A 328 -35.45 -2.42 -12.39
N PRO A 329 -34.92 -1.86 -13.49
CA PRO A 329 -35.60 -1.87 -14.78
C PRO A 329 -35.55 -3.29 -15.37
N GLY A 330 -36.65 -4.01 -15.25
CA GLY A 330 -36.85 -5.34 -15.80
C GLY A 330 -38.18 -5.88 -15.28
N GLY A 331 -39.19 -5.94 -16.16
CA GLY A 331 -40.55 -6.29 -15.80
C GLY A 331 -40.66 -7.63 -15.06
N GLY A 332 -40.87 -7.56 -13.76
CA GLY A 332 -41.21 -8.67 -12.88
C GLY A 332 -41.67 -8.06 -11.57
N GLY A 333 -42.92 -8.34 -11.17
CA GLY A 333 -43.54 -7.75 -9.99
C GLY A 333 -42.77 -8.02 -8.68
N PRO A 334 -43.26 -7.50 -7.54
CA PRO A 334 -42.55 -7.58 -6.27
C PRO A 334 -42.20 -9.03 -5.95
N MET A 335 -40.89 -9.30 -5.87
CA MET A 335 -40.33 -10.58 -5.43
C MET A 335 -41.01 -10.97 -4.10
N ARG A 336 -41.71 -12.10 -4.09
CA ARG A 336 -42.20 -12.76 -2.87
C ARG A 336 -41.24 -13.91 -2.52
N PRO A 337 -40.29 -13.74 -1.60
CA PRO A 337 -39.51 -14.85 -1.08
C PRO A 337 -40.44 -15.73 -0.21
N GLY A 338 -40.59 -17.02 -0.54
CA GLY A 338 -41.21 -18.00 0.35
C GLY A 338 -42.72 -18.27 0.21
N ALA A 339 -43.28 -18.32 -1.00
CA ALA A 339 -44.53 -19.07 -1.21
C ALA A 339 -44.15 -20.48 -1.69
N SER A 340 -44.28 -21.55 -0.92
CA SER A 340 -45.30 -21.87 0.09
C SER A 340 -44.75 -22.17 1.49
N GLY A 341 -45.22 -21.39 2.48
CA GLY A 341 -45.53 -21.89 3.82
C GLY A 341 -44.35 -22.35 4.69
N GLY A 342 -43.46 -21.45 5.07
CA GLY A 342 -42.47 -21.71 6.12
C GLY A 342 -41.82 -20.41 6.59
N GLY A 343 -41.78 -20.16 7.90
CA GLY A 343 -41.19 -18.95 8.48
C GLY A 343 -39.68 -18.81 8.18
N LEU A 344 -39.12 -17.66 8.58
CA LEU A 344 -37.72 -17.23 8.35
C LEU A 344 -36.64 -18.28 8.72
N GLY A 345 -36.95 -19.29 9.52
CA GLY A 345 -36.07 -20.43 9.81
C GLY A 345 -35.90 -21.44 8.67
N SER A 346 -36.70 -21.37 7.60
CA SER A 346 -36.64 -22.30 6.46
C SER A 346 -35.77 -21.83 5.30
N ILE A 347 -35.22 -20.60 5.37
CA ILE A 347 -34.32 -20.03 4.35
C ILE A 347 -32.99 -20.80 4.24
N GLY A 348 -32.64 -21.63 5.24
CA GLY A 348 -31.47 -22.51 5.20
C GLY A 348 -31.79 -24.01 5.04
N ALA A 349 -33.06 -24.42 5.07
CA ALA A 349 -33.46 -25.82 5.20
C ALA A 349 -34.00 -26.45 3.90
N THR A 350 -33.96 -25.74 2.77
CA THR A 350 -34.28 -26.30 1.44
C THR A 350 -33.02 -26.71 0.67
N GLY A 351 -32.02 -27.21 1.41
CA GLY A 351 -30.87 -27.92 0.85
C GLY A 351 -31.30 -29.21 0.18
N LYS A 352 -31.93 -29.09 -1.00
CA LYS A 352 -32.09 -30.18 -1.94
C LYS A 352 -30.67 -30.58 -2.33
N THR A 353 -30.28 -31.77 -1.92
CA THR A 353 -28.95 -32.35 -2.11
C THR A 353 -28.62 -32.44 -3.60
N GLY A 354 -27.83 -31.50 -4.09
CA GLY A 354 -27.34 -31.50 -5.46
C GLY A 354 -26.66 -30.18 -5.84
N GLY A 355 -25.34 -30.11 -5.59
CA GLY A 355 -24.37 -29.54 -6.53
C GLY A 355 -24.46 -28.09 -7.05
N GLU A 356 -25.36 -27.21 -6.60
CA GLU A 356 -25.38 -25.81 -7.05
C GLU A 356 -25.40 -24.84 -5.87
N GLY A 357 -24.38 -23.99 -5.81
CA GLY A 357 -24.18 -22.99 -4.76
C GLY A 357 -25.23 -21.89 -4.80
N THR A 358 -25.38 -21.24 -3.65
CA THR A 358 -26.16 -20.01 -3.44
C THR A 358 -25.90 -18.99 -4.55
N GLY A 359 -26.94 -18.66 -5.32
CA GLY A 359 -27.05 -17.52 -6.24
C GLY A 359 -25.77 -17.09 -6.96
N THR A 360 -25.61 -17.50 -8.22
CA THR A 360 -24.63 -16.93 -9.14
C THR A 360 -24.71 -15.40 -9.11
N GLY A 361 -23.70 -14.74 -8.56
CA GLY A 361 -23.54 -13.30 -8.65
C GLY A 361 -23.58 -12.92 -10.13
N GLY A 362 -24.57 -12.11 -10.52
CA GLY A 362 -24.69 -11.62 -11.89
C GLY A 362 -23.44 -10.82 -12.23
N THR A 363 -22.58 -11.38 -13.06
CA THR A 363 -21.45 -10.64 -13.62
C THR A 363 -22.05 -9.56 -14.51
N VAL A 364 -21.91 -8.28 -14.13
CA VAL A 364 -22.29 -7.18 -15.03
C VAL A 364 -21.36 -7.27 -16.24
N LYS A 365 -21.87 -7.86 -17.31
CA LYS A 365 -21.12 -8.07 -18.55
C LYS A 365 -20.93 -6.71 -19.19
N GLY A 366 -19.71 -6.16 -19.10
CA GLY A 366 -19.34 -4.93 -19.79
C GLY A 366 -19.58 -5.04 -21.31
N PRO A 367 -19.63 -3.91 -22.04
CA PRO A 367 -19.93 -3.88 -23.46
C PRO A 367 -19.00 -4.82 -24.22
N THR A 368 -19.55 -5.84 -24.88
CA THR A 368 -18.76 -6.81 -25.63
C THR A 368 -18.51 -6.32 -27.05
N GLY A 369 -17.25 -6.31 -27.46
CA GLY A 369 -16.86 -5.96 -28.82
C GLY A 369 -16.54 -7.18 -29.66
N SER A 370 -16.91 -7.15 -30.94
CA SER A 370 -16.43 -8.14 -31.92
C SER A 370 -15.44 -7.50 -32.88
N ALA A 371 -14.38 -8.27 -33.17
CA ALA A 371 -13.41 -7.96 -34.21
C ALA A 371 -13.56 -9.02 -35.31
N SER A 372 -13.95 -8.58 -36.51
CA SER A 372 -14.00 -9.41 -37.70
C SER A 372 -12.78 -9.09 -38.57
N VAL A 373 -11.95 -10.11 -38.81
CA VAL A 373 -10.77 -10.00 -39.66
C VAL A 373 -11.12 -10.60 -41.02
N GLY A 374 -11.12 -9.77 -42.04
CA GLY A 374 -11.34 -10.18 -43.42
C GLY A 374 -10.15 -10.98 -43.98
N GLY A 375 -10.27 -11.42 -45.24
CA GLY A 375 -9.23 -12.20 -45.91
C GLY A 375 -7.92 -11.43 -46.02
N ALA A 376 -6.81 -12.12 -45.75
CA ALA A 376 -5.48 -11.58 -45.98
C ALA A 376 -5.20 -11.53 -47.49
N ALA A 377 -5.02 -10.32 -48.03
CA ALA A 377 -4.59 -10.15 -49.41
C ALA A 377 -3.06 -10.03 -49.42
N VAL A 378 -2.37 -10.98 -50.07
CA VAL A 378 -0.92 -11.01 -50.16
C VAL A 378 -0.48 -10.44 -51.51
N ALA A 379 0.45 -9.49 -51.50
CA ALA A 379 1.07 -8.91 -52.68
C ALA A 379 2.59 -9.04 -52.61
N GLY A 380 3.25 -9.40 -53.72
CA GLY A 380 4.72 -9.46 -53.81
C GLY A 380 5.38 -10.81 -53.52
N GLY A 381 4.61 -11.86 -53.23
CA GLY A 381 5.10 -13.23 -53.01
C GLY A 381 4.03 -14.10 -52.37
N ASN A 382 4.04 -15.41 -52.56
CA ASN A 382 3.09 -16.31 -51.88
C ASN A 382 3.57 -16.61 -50.46
N VAL A 383 2.66 -16.58 -49.50
CA VAL A 383 2.92 -16.93 -48.09
C VAL A 383 1.89 -17.98 -47.70
N THR A 384 2.34 -19.23 -47.63
CA THR A 384 1.48 -20.43 -47.48
C THR A 384 0.61 -20.41 -46.23
N ASN A 385 1.08 -19.79 -45.13
CA ASN A 385 0.35 -19.74 -43.86
C ASN A 385 -0.31 -18.38 -43.57
N ALA A 386 -0.33 -17.43 -44.51
CA ALA A 386 -0.78 -16.05 -44.23
C ALA A 386 -2.21 -15.99 -43.69
N SER A 387 -3.13 -16.75 -44.30
CA SER A 387 -4.53 -16.81 -43.86
C SER A 387 -4.69 -17.44 -42.46
N GLN A 388 -3.89 -18.47 -42.15
CA GLN A 388 -3.90 -19.16 -40.86
C GLN A 388 -3.36 -18.26 -39.73
N VAL A 389 -2.24 -17.58 -39.98
CA VAL A 389 -1.64 -16.64 -39.01
C VAL A 389 -2.58 -15.47 -38.77
N VAL A 390 -3.17 -14.90 -39.83
CA VAL A 390 -4.15 -13.81 -39.73
C VAL A 390 -5.43 -14.24 -39.01
N ALA A 391 -5.91 -15.46 -39.24
CA ALA A 391 -7.03 -16.03 -38.50
C ALA A 391 -6.71 -16.20 -37.00
N GLY A 392 -5.49 -16.63 -36.66
CA GLY A 392 -5.03 -16.77 -35.27
C GLY A 392 -4.97 -15.44 -34.51
N MET A 393 -4.68 -14.34 -35.21
CA MET A 393 -4.61 -13.00 -34.60
C MET A 393 -5.98 -12.43 -34.19
N ARG A 394 -7.10 -12.99 -34.67
CA ARG A 394 -8.47 -12.51 -34.37
C ARG A 394 -8.75 -12.37 -32.88
N ALA A 395 -8.34 -13.36 -32.08
CA ALA A 395 -8.55 -13.33 -30.63
C ALA A 395 -7.75 -12.19 -29.96
N GLY A 396 -6.52 -11.96 -30.43
CA GLY A 396 -5.67 -10.86 -29.97
C GLY A 396 -6.25 -9.48 -30.32
N PHE A 397 -6.76 -9.32 -31.55
CA PHE A 397 -7.40 -8.07 -31.98
C PHE A 397 -8.71 -7.80 -31.23
N ARG A 398 -9.51 -8.85 -30.95
CA ARG A 398 -10.70 -8.73 -30.10
C ARG A 398 -10.34 -8.27 -28.69
N ALA A 399 -9.27 -8.81 -28.11
CA ALA A 399 -8.79 -8.38 -26.79
C ALA A 399 -8.31 -6.92 -26.78
N CYS A 400 -7.63 -6.46 -27.85
CA CYS A 400 -7.26 -5.06 -28.00
C CYS A 400 -8.50 -4.15 -28.05
N TYR A 401 -9.53 -4.52 -28.82
CA TYR A 401 -10.76 -3.74 -28.94
C TYR A 401 -11.58 -3.74 -27.65
N GLN A 402 -11.70 -4.88 -26.96
CA GLN A 402 -12.40 -4.99 -25.68
C GLN A 402 -11.79 -4.06 -24.61
N ARG A 403 -10.46 -3.90 -24.62
CA ARG A 403 -9.75 -2.94 -23.76
C ARG A 403 -9.98 -1.48 -24.17
N GLY A 404 -10.18 -1.22 -25.47
CA GLY A 404 -10.58 0.11 -25.96
C GLY A 404 -12.01 0.46 -25.58
N LEU A 405 -12.93 -0.52 -25.58
CA LEU A 405 -14.34 -0.32 -25.22
C LEU A 405 -14.55 0.06 -23.75
N SER A 406 -13.64 -0.34 -22.85
CA SER A 406 -13.66 0.14 -21.46
C SER A 406 -13.27 1.62 -21.32
N GLN A 407 -12.58 2.20 -22.31
CA GLN A 407 -12.20 3.62 -22.33
C GLN A 407 -13.21 4.46 -23.11
N ASN A 408 -13.70 3.93 -24.25
CA ASN A 408 -14.69 4.58 -25.11
C ASN A 408 -15.79 3.57 -25.50
N PRO A 409 -16.95 3.57 -24.81
CA PRO A 409 -18.02 2.60 -25.02
C PRO A 409 -18.67 2.62 -26.42
N ASP A 410 -18.44 3.67 -27.20
CA ASP A 410 -19.00 3.88 -28.55
C ASP A 410 -17.95 3.76 -29.65
N ALA A 411 -16.78 3.19 -29.34
CA ALA A 411 -15.73 2.99 -30.33
C ALA A 411 -16.16 2.01 -31.41
N GLN A 412 -16.17 2.42 -32.69
CA GLN A 412 -16.51 1.57 -33.84
C GLN A 412 -15.69 2.03 -35.05
N GLY A 413 -15.30 1.09 -35.91
CA GLY A 413 -14.55 1.43 -37.12
C GLY A 413 -13.84 0.26 -37.77
N SER A 414 -12.95 0.57 -38.71
CA SER A 414 -12.15 -0.41 -39.43
C SER A 414 -10.68 -0.02 -39.46
N ILE A 415 -9.80 -1.01 -39.46
CA ILE A 415 -8.36 -0.82 -39.63
C ILE A 415 -7.92 -1.65 -40.83
N ARG A 416 -7.26 -1.01 -41.80
CA ARG A 416 -6.52 -1.71 -42.85
C ARG A 416 -5.05 -1.77 -42.43
N LEU A 417 -4.60 -2.98 -42.11
CA LEU A 417 -3.20 -3.25 -41.78
C LEU A 417 -2.43 -3.58 -43.06
N SER A 418 -1.21 -3.06 -43.17
CA SER A 418 -0.25 -3.43 -44.20
C SER A 418 1.02 -3.92 -43.50
N ILE A 419 1.27 -5.21 -43.59
CA ILE A 419 2.36 -5.91 -42.91
C ILE A 419 3.43 -6.24 -43.95
N ARG A 420 4.66 -5.76 -43.74
CA ARG A 420 5.83 -6.10 -44.57
C ARG A 420 6.56 -7.27 -43.93
N VAL A 421 6.63 -8.38 -44.66
CA VAL A 421 7.27 -9.63 -44.23
C VAL A 421 8.63 -9.76 -44.92
N GLY A 422 9.65 -10.06 -44.13
CA GLY A 422 11.03 -10.27 -44.56
C GLY A 422 11.31 -11.71 -45.06
N PRO A 423 12.55 -11.97 -45.49
CA PRO A 423 12.92 -13.25 -46.11
C PRO A 423 12.88 -14.44 -45.14
N GLY A 424 13.01 -14.22 -43.84
CA GLY A 424 12.85 -15.25 -42.81
C GLY A 424 11.41 -15.42 -42.31
N GLY A 425 10.44 -14.68 -42.86
CA GLY A 425 9.05 -14.68 -42.42
C GLY A 425 8.78 -13.76 -41.22
N GLU A 426 9.78 -13.02 -40.74
CA GLU A 426 9.63 -12.01 -39.70
C GLU A 426 8.95 -10.75 -40.22
N VAL A 427 8.23 -10.04 -39.35
CA VAL A 427 7.59 -8.77 -39.71
C VAL A 427 8.60 -7.63 -39.55
N GLN A 428 8.98 -7.01 -40.67
CA GLN A 428 9.92 -5.88 -40.70
C GLN A 428 9.23 -4.52 -40.47
N GLY A 429 7.93 -4.44 -40.72
CA GLY A 429 7.17 -3.23 -40.48
C GLY A 429 5.67 -3.43 -40.63
N VAL A 430 4.90 -2.68 -39.83
CA VAL A 430 3.44 -2.67 -39.90
C VAL A 430 2.98 -1.23 -39.99
N SER A 431 2.16 -0.91 -40.99
CA SER A 431 1.38 0.33 -41.02
C SER A 431 -0.10 0.03 -40.83
N ALA A 432 -0.79 0.90 -40.09
CA ALA A 432 -2.21 0.78 -39.80
C ALA A 432 -2.94 2.03 -40.29
N ALA A 433 -3.87 1.86 -41.20
CA ALA A 433 -4.80 2.91 -41.61
C ALA A 433 -6.14 2.67 -40.91
N ALA A 434 -6.44 3.47 -39.88
CA ALA A 434 -7.70 3.41 -39.16
C ALA A 434 -8.76 4.32 -39.81
N SER A 435 -10.02 3.93 -39.73
CA SER A 435 -11.17 4.71 -40.18
C SER A 435 -12.32 4.53 -39.19
N GLY A 436 -13.03 5.62 -38.89
CA GLY A 436 -14.11 5.65 -37.88
C GLY A 436 -13.66 6.17 -36.52
N ASN A 437 -14.47 5.91 -35.49
CA ASN A 437 -14.24 6.35 -34.12
C ASN A 437 -13.50 5.27 -33.31
N LEU A 438 -12.22 5.05 -33.64
CA LEU A 438 -11.37 4.09 -32.94
C LEU A 438 -10.32 4.84 -32.10
N PRO A 439 -10.19 4.55 -30.79
CA PRO A 439 -9.15 5.16 -29.98
C PRO A 439 -7.76 4.71 -30.44
N GLY A 440 -6.79 5.63 -30.41
CA GLY A 440 -5.40 5.35 -30.82
C GLY A 440 -4.75 4.20 -30.03
N SER A 441 -5.21 3.94 -28.80
CA SER A 441 -4.79 2.81 -27.97
C SER A 441 -5.13 1.44 -28.56
N VAL A 442 -6.23 1.34 -29.33
CA VAL A 442 -6.61 0.11 -30.04
C VAL A 442 -5.73 -0.07 -31.28
N VAL A 443 -5.49 1.01 -32.04
CA VAL A 443 -4.66 0.98 -33.25
C VAL A 443 -3.23 0.54 -32.92
N SER A 444 -2.64 1.11 -31.87
CA SER A 444 -1.29 0.72 -31.42
C SER A 444 -1.25 -0.71 -30.89
N CYS A 445 -2.25 -1.15 -30.11
CA CYS A 445 -2.34 -2.54 -29.64
C CYS A 445 -2.41 -3.54 -30.80
N VAL A 446 -3.21 -3.25 -31.82
CA VAL A 446 -3.34 -4.08 -33.03
C VAL A 446 -2.03 -4.10 -33.82
N GLN A 447 -1.36 -2.96 -33.97
CA GLN A 447 -0.06 -2.86 -34.65
C GLN A 447 1.01 -3.70 -33.94
N SER A 448 1.10 -3.62 -32.60
CA SER A 448 2.06 -4.42 -31.81
C SER A 448 1.77 -5.92 -31.86
N ARG A 449 0.49 -6.31 -31.95
CA ARG A 449 0.11 -7.72 -32.14
C ARG A 449 0.49 -8.24 -33.52
N ALA A 450 0.34 -7.40 -34.55
CA ALA A 450 0.73 -7.75 -35.91
C ALA A 450 2.26 -7.77 -36.11
N SER A 451 3.02 -6.92 -35.42
CA SER A 451 4.48 -6.92 -35.49
C SER A 451 5.14 -8.12 -34.80
N ALA A 452 4.45 -8.74 -33.85
CA ALA A 452 4.91 -9.95 -33.15
C ALA A 452 4.53 -11.26 -33.88
N ALA A 453 3.84 -11.18 -35.01
CA ALA A 453 3.46 -12.36 -35.78
C ALA A 453 4.64 -12.91 -36.59
N GLN A 454 4.68 -14.24 -36.74
CA GLN A 454 5.65 -14.92 -37.60
C GLN A 454 4.92 -15.56 -38.77
N PHE A 455 5.35 -15.23 -39.98
CA PHE A 455 4.85 -15.81 -41.22
C PHE A 455 5.83 -16.86 -41.77
N ALA A 456 5.38 -17.67 -42.72
CA ALA A 456 6.27 -18.49 -43.52
C ALA A 456 7.10 -17.58 -44.45
N PRO A 457 8.35 -17.98 -44.78
CA PRO A 457 9.17 -17.26 -45.75
C PRO A 457 8.42 -17.05 -47.08
N PRO A 458 8.32 -15.81 -47.59
CA PRO A 458 7.63 -15.52 -48.84
C PRO A 458 8.43 -15.99 -50.06
N GLU A 459 7.73 -16.56 -51.05
CA GLU A 459 8.31 -16.88 -52.36
C GLU A 459 8.68 -15.57 -53.08
N GLY A 460 9.96 -15.17 -53.01
CA GLY A 460 10.45 -13.88 -53.54
C GLY A 460 11.23 -13.00 -52.55
N GLY A 461 11.41 -13.45 -51.30
CA GLY A 461 12.28 -12.79 -50.30
C GLY A 461 11.64 -11.62 -49.54
N SER A 462 10.52 -11.07 -50.01
CA SER A 462 9.68 -10.17 -49.20
C SER A 462 8.24 -10.19 -49.70
N ALA A 463 7.27 -9.97 -48.81
CA ALA A 463 5.85 -9.87 -49.20
C ALA A 463 5.13 -8.79 -48.37
N VAL A 464 4.09 -8.20 -48.93
CA VAL A 464 3.22 -7.25 -48.24
C VAL A 464 1.83 -7.88 -48.09
N ILE A 465 1.39 -8.05 -46.84
CA ILE A 465 0.09 -8.63 -46.51
C ILE A 465 -0.84 -7.49 -46.08
N SER A 466 -1.94 -7.30 -46.80
CA SER A 466 -3.01 -6.40 -46.40
C SER A 466 -4.11 -7.16 -45.68
N VAL A 467 -4.44 -6.71 -44.46
CA VAL A 467 -5.46 -7.34 -43.62
C VAL A 467 -6.51 -6.29 -43.23
N PRO A 468 -7.73 -6.37 -43.76
CA PRO A 468 -8.84 -5.54 -43.30
C PRO A 468 -9.42 -6.12 -42.00
N VAL A 469 -9.51 -5.28 -40.97
CA VAL A 469 -10.13 -5.61 -39.68
C VAL A 469 -11.28 -4.64 -39.44
N THR A 470 -12.43 -5.17 -39.06
CA THR A 470 -13.63 -4.39 -38.72
C THR A 470 -13.99 -4.64 -37.27
N PHE A 471 -14.32 -3.57 -36.55
CA PHE A 471 -14.65 -3.59 -35.14
C PHE A 471 -16.06 -3.04 -34.95
N VAL A 472 -16.94 -3.87 -34.42
CA VAL A 472 -18.33 -3.51 -34.15
C VAL A 472 -18.71 -3.92 -32.72
N LYS A 473 -19.46 -3.04 -32.06
CA LYS A 473 -20.07 -3.30 -30.75
C LYS A 473 -21.15 -4.37 -30.92
N GLN A 474 -21.18 -5.36 -30.03
CA GLN A 474 -22.22 -6.39 -29.99
C GLN A 474 -23.31 -6.04 -29.00
#